data_AF-A0A849ABC2-F1
#
_entry.id   AF-A0A849ABC2-F1
#
_cell.length_a   1.000
_cell.length_b   1.000
_cell.length_c   1.000
_cell.angle_alpha   90.00
_cell.angle_beta   90.00
_cell.angle_gamma   90.00
#
_symmetry.space_group_name_H-M   'P 1'
#
loop_
_entity.id
_entity.type
_entity.pdbx_description
1 polymer ?
#
loop_
_entity_poly.entity_id
_entity_poly.type
_entity_poly.pdbx_seq_one_letter_code
_entity_poly.pdbx_strand_id
1 'polypeptide(L)'
;MDTDPAEDTDPAADTDSAADTDSAADTDSAEDSSAAAGNTGDSGGSGERTDRKRRTPDHEQLVAEGDAAGDYLERLLDILDYDGDIDLDVEGERAVVSIIGADADGADSDSGDIARLVGDRGEVLDALQELTRLAATAETGQRSRLMLDVAGYRARRRAELAEFGTSTAEQVRQSGEQQRLEPMNPFERKIVHDAVAAVDGVSSWSEGEEPRRRVVIGADAADPAEDAADAGQG
;
A
#
# COMPACT_ATOMS: atom_id res chain seq x y z
N MET A 1 -51.41 10.51 39.66
CA MET A 1 -50.72 11.68 40.23
C MET A 1 -49.77 11.07 41.24
N ASP A 2 -48.48 10.97 40.99
CA ASP A 2 -47.62 11.95 40.32
C ASP A 2 -46.50 11.32 39.49
N THR A 3 -46.19 12.04 38.44
CA THR A 3 -45.11 11.92 37.44
C THR A 3 -43.75 12.24 38.05
N ASP A 4 -42.69 11.53 37.64
CA ASP A 4 -41.49 12.17 37.06
C ASP A 4 -40.58 11.15 36.34
N PRO A 5 -40.04 11.47 35.14
CA PRO A 5 -39.09 10.64 34.40
C PRO A 5 -37.64 11.10 34.63
N ALA A 6 -36.69 10.16 34.53
CA ALA A 6 -35.27 10.49 34.46
C ALA A 6 -34.85 10.70 33.00
N GLU A 7 -34.56 11.96 32.65
CA GLU A 7 -33.61 12.32 31.60
C GLU A 7 -32.20 12.19 32.17
N ASP A 8 -31.29 11.54 31.45
CA ASP A 8 -29.87 11.86 31.53
C ASP A 8 -29.34 12.01 30.10
N THR A 9 -28.90 13.23 29.84
CA THR A 9 -28.27 13.76 28.64
C THR A 9 -26.82 13.30 28.54
N ASP A 10 -26.43 12.74 27.40
CA ASP A 10 -25.02 12.63 27.00
C ASP A 10 -24.57 13.89 26.23
N PRO A 11 -23.48 14.57 26.64
CA PRO A 11 -22.84 15.60 25.84
C PRO A 11 -21.48 15.13 25.27
N ALA A 12 -21.28 15.52 24.00
CA ALA A 12 -20.02 15.86 23.33
C ALA A 12 -18.95 14.77 23.07
N ALA A 13 -18.48 14.67 21.82
CA ALA A 13 -17.28 15.41 21.40
C ALA A 13 -16.94 15.18 19.92
N ASP A 14 -16.67 16.28 19.23
CA ASP A 14 -16.02 16.39 17.93
C ASP A 14 -14.66 15.69 17.88
N THR A 15 -14.30 15.12 16.72
CA THR A 15 -12.97 15.33 16.15
C THR A 15 -13.06 15.38 14.63
N ASP A 16 -13.02 16.61 14.14
CA ASP A 16 -12.66 16.97 12.78
C ASP A 16 -11.15 16.72 12.63
N SER A 17 -10.73 15.88 11.70
CA SER A 17 -9.32 15.81 11.30
C SER A 17 -9.23 15.56 9.80
N ALA A 18 -9.01 16.67 9.10
CA ALA A 18 -8.60 16.71 7.72
C ALA A 18 -7.12 16.30 7.61
N ALA A 19 -6.84 15.33 6.75
CA ALA A 19 -5.52 15.12 6.18
C ALA A 19 -5.69 14.74 4.71
N ASP A 20 -5.77 15.77 3.86
CA ASP A 20 -5.48 15.67 2.44
C ASP A 20 -4.02 15.22 2.29
N THR A 21 -3.81 13.98 1.87
CA THR A 21 -2.51 13.51 1.38
C THR A 21 -2.68 13.12 -0.08
N ASP A 22 -2.18 14.00 -0.95
CA ASP A 22 -2.01 13.77 -2.38
C ASP A 22 -1.08 12.57 -2.57
N SER A 23 -1.70 11.41 -2.84
CA SER A 23 -1.01 10.17 -3.18
C SER A 23 -0.39 10.31 -4.57
N ALA A 24 0.92 10.50 -4.62
CA ALA A 24 1.69 10.39 -5.85
C ALA A 24 1.79 8.91 -6.25
N ALA A 25 0.76 8.42 -6.93
CA ALA A 25 0.77 7.14 -7.61
C ALA A 25 1.73 7.21 -8.82
N ASP A 26 2.89 6.55 -8.74
CA ASP A 26 3.62 6.11 -9.93
C ASP A 26 2.77 5.03 -10.61
N THR A 27 2.12 5.39 -11.72
CA THR A 27 1.50 4.46 -12.66
C THR A 27 2.34 4.49 -13.94
N ASP A 28 3.09 3.43 -14.18
CA ASP A 28 3.78 3.21 -15.45
C ASP A 28 2.88 2.32 -16.33
N SER A 29 2.12 2.96 -17.21
CA SER A 29 1.37 2.29 -18.27
C SER A 29 1.99 2.69 -19.61
N ALA A 30 2.82 1.80 -20.15
CA ALA A 30 3.33 1.88 -21.50
C ALA A 30 2.29 1.33 -22.48
N GLU A 31 1.75 2.18 -23.35
CA GLU A 31 1.17 1.76 -24.63
C GLU A 31 1.71 2.65 -25.76
N ASP A 32 2.60 2.05 -26.55
CA ASP A 32 3.17 2.59 -27.79
C ASP A 32 2.16 2.40 -28.92
N SER A 33 1.71 3.50 -29.53
CA SER A 33 1.04 3.47 -30.83
C SER A 33 1.69 4.49 -31.76
N SER A 34 2.49 3.95 -32.68
CA SER A 34 3.15 4.69 -33.74
C SER A 34 2.15 5.23 -34.76
N ALA A 35 2.23 6.53 -35.09
CA ALA A 35 1.77 7.05 -36.37
C ALA A 35 2.66 8.23 -36.81
N ALA A 36 3.28 8.05 -37.98
CA ALA A 36 4.11 9.04 -38.65
C ALA A 36 3.28 10.04 -39.47
N ALA A 37 3.68 11.32 -39.48
CA ALA A 37 3.77 12.19 -40.68
C ALA A 37 4.10 13.66 -40.32
N GLY A 38 5.00 14.29 -41.09
CA GLY A 38 4.77 15.68 -41.56
C GLY A 38 5.64 16.82 -41.02
N ASN A 39 6.81 17.00 -41.64
CA ASN A 39 7.67 18.19 -41.82
C ASN A 39 7.04 19.62 -41.71
N THR A 40 7.73 20.57 -41.03
CA THR A 40 8.44 21.77 -41.58
C THR A 40 8.58 22.92 -40.56
N GLY A 41 9.79 23.46 -40.41
CA GLY A 41 10.04 24.91 -40.52
C GLY A 41 10.09 25.80 -39.26
N ASP A 42 11.33 26.19 -38.92
CA ASP A 42 11.79 27.56 -38.65
C ASP A 42 11.88 28.13 -37.20
N SER A 43 12.92 28.94 -37.10
CA SER A 43 13.79 29.50 -36.07
C SER A 43 13.26 30.08 -34.74
N GLY A 44 14.09 29.83 -33.70
CA GLY A 44 14.78 30.89 -32.94
C GLY A 44 14.05 31.53 -31.76
N GLY A 45 14.41 31.11 -30.54
CA GLY A 45 14.06 31.86 -29.32
C GLY A 45 14.29 31.09 -28.04
N SER A 46 15.45 31.34 -27.42
CA SER A 46 15.93 30.81 -26.15
C SER A 46 14.90 30.87 -25.01
N GLY A 47 14.63 29.72 -24.42
CA GLY A 47 13.89 29.55 -23.17
C GLY A 47 14.13 28.13 -22.69
N GLU A 48 15.29 27.94 -22.08
CA GLU A 48 15.86 26.70 -21.56
C GLU A 48 14.91 26.03 -20.56
N ARG A 49 13.88 25.36 -21.06
CA ARG A 49 13.14 24.36 -20.30
C ARG A 49 13.98 23.11 -20.42
N THR A 50 14.93 22.95 -19.52
CA THR A 50 15.64 21.68 -19.36
C THR A 50 14.58 20.61 -19.12
N ASP A 51 14.36 19.80 -20.16
CA ASP A 51 13.88 18.45 -20.05
C ASP A 51 14.72 17.78 -18.95
N ARG A 52 14.19 17.78 -17.74
CA ARG A 52 14.77 17.08 -16.59
C ARG A 52 14.43 15.61 -16.81
N LYS A 53 15.01 15.04 -17.87
CA LYS A 53 14.99 13.63 -18.21
C LYS A 53 15.32 12.92 -16.90
N ARG A 54 14.38 12.13 -16.35
CA ARG A 54 14.57 11.33 -15.12
C ARG A 54 15.89 10.58 -15.31
N ARG A 55 16.99 11.08 -14.74
CA ARG A 55 18.25 10.36 -14.71
C ARG A 55 18.01 9.23 -13.71
N THR A 56 18.14 8.00 -14.17
CA THR A 56 18.26 6.86 -13.26
C THR A 56 19.34 7.19 -12.24
N PRO A 57 19.04 7.10 -10.93
CA PRO A 57 20.06 7.34 -9.91
C PRO A 57 21.19 6.33 -10.10
N ASP A 58 22.43 6.79 -10.01
CA ASP A 58 23.57 5.88 -10.03
C ASP A 58 23.71 5.18 -8.66
N HIS A 59 24.50 4.10 -8.62
CA HIS A 59 24.66 3.31 -7.42
C HIS A 59 25.22 4.12 -6.23
N GLU A 60 26.10 5.10 -6.50
CA GLU A 60 26.68 5.94 -5.46
C GLU A 60 25.62 6.85 -4.83
N GLN A 61 24.70 7.38 -5.64
CA GLN A 61 23.55 8.14 -5.16
C GLN A 61 22.61 7.29 -4.30
N LEU A 62 22.36 6.04 -4.69
CA LEU A 62 21.51 5.14 -3.91
C LEU A 62 22.14 4.76 -2.56
N VAL A 63 23.45 4.56 -2.52
CA VAL A 63 24.17 4.33 -1.26
C VAL A 63 24.10 5.56 -0.37
N ALA A 64 24.39 6.76 -0.89
CA ALA A 64 24.30 7.99 -0.12
C ALA A 64 22.87 8.28 0.39
N GLU A 65 21.85 7.93 -0.39
CA GLU A 65 20.45 7.99 0.03
C GLU A 65 20.15 7.02 1.18
N GLY A 66 20.64 5.79 1.08
CA GLY A 66 20.54 4.77 2.13
C GLY A 66 21.24 5.22 3.42
N ASP A 67 22.45 5.75 3.34
CA ASP A 67 23.21 6.25 4.50
C ASP A 67 22.46 7.40 5.20
N ALA A 68 21.98 8.40 4.45
CA ALA A 68 21.22 9.51 5.03
C ALA A 68 19.91 9.06 5.68
N ALA A 69 19.23 8.08 5.08
CA ALA A 69 18.04 7.47 5.63
C ALA A 69 18.32 6.66 6.91
N GLY A 70 19.39 5.86 6.89
CA GLY A 70 19.89 5.10 8.03
C GLY A 70 20.24 6.01 9.20
N ASP A 71 21.01 7.07 8.97
CA ASP A 71 21.38 8.07 9.99
C ASP A 71 20.16 8.75 10.62
N TYR A 72 19.12 9.02 9.84
CA TYR A 72 17.88 9.59 10.36
C TYR A 72 17.15 8.61 11.28
N LEU A 73 17.02 7.36 10.83
CA LEU A 73 16.30 6.32 11.55
C LEU A 73 17.06 5.86 12.80
N GLU A 74 18.39 5.72 12.75
CA GLU A 74 19.24 5.38 13.90
C GLU A 74 19.04 6.41 15.02
N ARG A 75 19.15 7.71 14.69
CA ARG A 75 18.90 8.79 15.65
C ARG A 75 17.47 8.78 16.20
N LEU A 76 16.49 8.37 15.40
CA LEU A 76 15.11 8.22 15.87
C LEU A 76 14.98 7.06 16.85
N LEU A 77 15.55 5.90 16.55
CA LEU A 77 15.55 4.73 17.43
C LEU A 77 16.23 5.04 18.76
N ASP A 78 17.36 5.75 18.73
CA ASP A 78 18.07 6.21 19.93
C ASP A 78 17.19 7.12 20.82
N ILE A 79 16.43 8.03 20.21
CA ILE A 79 15.53 8.93 20.95
C ILE A 79 14.37 8.16 21.57
N LEU A 80 13.88 7.14 20.86
CA LEU A 80 12.77 6.30 21.30
C LEU A 80 13.20 5.22 22.31
N ASP A 81 14.51 4.99 22.47
CA ASP A 81 15.10 3.92 23.28
C ASP A 81 14.67 2.53 22.77
N TYR A 82 14.70 2.35 21.44
CA TYR A 82 14.26 1.12 20.77
C TYR A 82 15.45 0.31 20.27
N ASP A 83 15.54 -0.94 20.72
CA ASP A 83 16.58 -1.88 20.29
C ASP A 83 16.24 -2.46 18.89
N GLY A 84 16.92 -1.95 17.86
CA GLY A 84 16.79 -2.44 16.50
C GLY A 84 18.05 -2.24 15.67
N ASP A 85 18.32 -3.20 14.79
CA ASP A 85 19.38 -3.12 13.81
C ASP A 85 18.83 -2.55 12.50
N ILE A 86 19.63 -1.72 11.83
CA ILE A 86 19.30 -1.14 10.54
C ILE A 86 20.17 -1.78 9.45
N ASP A 87 19.52 -2.41 8.48
CA ASP A 87 20.15 -2.93 7.28
C ASP A 87 19.87 -2.03 6.09
N LEU A 88 20.92 -1.74 5.31
CA LEU A 88 20.87 -0.93 4.09
C LEU A 88 21.14 -1.82 2.88
N ASP A 89 20.27 -1.76 1.88
CA ASP A 89 20.43 -2.48 0.60
C ASP A 89 20.03 -1.60 -0.59
N VAL A 90 20.42 -2.03 -1.80
CA VAL A 90 20.06 -1.39 -3.07
C VAL A 90 19.33 -2.40 -3.95
N GLU A 91 18.02 -2.19 -4.13
CA GLU A 91 17.20 -3.03 -4.99
C GLU A 91 16.81 -2.29 -6.29
N GLY A 92 17.48 -2.62 -7.40
CA GLY A 92 17.19 -2.02 -8.69
C GLY A 92 17.55 -0.53 -8.73
N GLU A 93 16.55 0.36 -8.79
CA GLU A 93 16.74 1.82 -8.85
C GLU A 93 16.33 2.55 -7.54
N ARG A 94 16.33 1.84 -6.40
CA ARG A 94 15.94 2.41 -5.10
C ARG A 94 16.82 1.89 -3.96
N ALA A 95 17.03 2.75 -2.97
CA ALA A 95 17.56 2.37 -1.67
C ALA A 95 16.47 1.66 -0.85
N VAL A 96 16.87 0.64 -0.11
CA VAL A 96 16.00 -0.10 0.81
C VAL A 96 16.63 -0.02 2.20
N VAL A 97 15.83 0.38 3.18
CA VAL A 97 16.21 0.38 4.59
C VAL A 97 15.29 -0.60 5.31
N SER A 98 15.86 -1.53 6.05
CA SER A 98 15.13 -2.52 6.85
C SER A 98 15.49 -2.35 8.32
N ILE A 99 14.48 -2.25 9.19
CA ILE A 99 14.67 -2.25 10.65
C ILE A 99 14.32 -3.65 11.17
N ILE A 100 15.28 -4.31 11.81
CA ILE A 100 15.14 -5.63 12.40
C ILE A 100 15.19 -5.50 13.92
N GLY A 101 14.22 -6.09 14.63
CA GLY A 101 14.26 -6.09 16.10
C GLY A 101 15.35 -7.00 16.65
N ALA A 102 16.01 -6.57 17.72
CA ALA A 102 17.07 -7.34 18.37
C ALA A 102 16.61 -8.71 18.91
N ASP A 103 15.30 -8.88 19.18
CA ASP A 103 14.69 -10.11 19.70
C ASP A 103 14.14 -11.05 18.60
N ALA A 104 14.58 -10.91 17.34
CA ALA A 104 14.08 -11.72 16.21
C ALA A 104 14.33 -13.24 16.31
N ASP A 105 15.05 -13.71 17.33
CA ASP A 105 15.42 -15.11 17.54
C ASP A 105 14.34 -16.01 18.20
N GLY A 106 13.14 -15.51 18.54
CA GLY A 106 12.14 -16.42 19.09
C GLY A 106 10.77 -15.87 19.46
N ALA A 107 9.76 -16.39 18.77
CA ALA A 107 8.36 -16.58 19.14
C ALA A 107 7.36 -15.43 18.99
N ASP A 108 7.67 -14.14 19.17
CA ASP A 108 6.64 -13.09 19.07
C ASP A 108 7.20 -11.76 18.51
N SER A 109 7.56 -11.73 17.22
CA SER A 109 8.04 -10.52 16.51
C SER A 109 7.03 -9.35 16.49
N ASP A 110 5.80 -9.60 16.95
CA ASP A 110 4.71 -8.61 17.00
C ASP A 110 4.62 -7.88 18.36
N SER A 111 5.46 -8.22 19.36
CA SER A 111 5.39 -7.64 20.72
C SER A 111 6.60 -6.82 21.16
N GLY A 112 7.54 -6.52 20.26
CA GLY A 112 8.68 -5.65 20.55
C GLY A 112 8.39 -4.16 20.36
N ASP A 113 9.26 -3.29 20.87
CA ASP A 113 9.17 -1.84 20.64
C ASP A 113 9.24 -1.49 19.14
N ILE A 114 9.98 -2.26 18.35
CA ILE A 114 10.03 -2.15 16.88
C ILE A 114 8.67 -2.40 16.21
N ALA A 115 7.82 -3.28 16.76
CA ALA A 115 6.48 -3.52 16.21
C ALA A 115 5.60 -2.26 16.28
N ARG A 116 5.86 -1.34 17.22
CA ARG A 116 5.15 -0.05 17.31
C ARG A 116 5.49 0.89 16.16
N LEU A 117 6.64 0.72 15.51
CA LEU A 117 7.02 1.48 14.32
C LEU A 117 6.20 1.06 13.08
N VAL A 118 5.52 -0.08 13.14
CA VAL A 118 4.56 -0.48 12.10
C VAL A 118 3.24 0.26 12.27
N GLY A 119 2.70 0.27 13.49
CA GLY A 119 1.39 0.83 13.80
C GLY A 119 0.22 0.04 13.22
N ASP A 120 -0.99 0.56 13.37
CA ASP A 120 -2.20 -0.12 12.92
C ASP A 120 -2.22 -0.22 11.39
N ARG A 121 -2.24 -1.47 10.88
CA ARG A 121 -2.20 -1.77 9.43
C ARG A 121 -1.03 -1.10 8.69
N GLY A 122 0.06 -0.74 9.37
CA GLY A 122 1.24 -0.16 8.74
C GLY A 122 1.21 1.37 8.59
N GLU A 123 0.24 2.06 9.19
CA GLU A 123 0.11 3.52 9.05
C GLU A 123 1.34 4.29 9.56
N VAL A 124 1.97 3.82 10.64
CA VAL A 124 3.16 4.45 11.22
C VAL A 124 4.36 4.16 10.33
N LEU A 125 4.48 2.94 9.79
CA LEU A 125 5.53 2.59 8.84
C LEU A 125 5.49 3.49 7.61
N ASP A 126 4.30 3.71 7.04
CA ASP A 126 4.15 4.56 5.86
C ASP A 126 4.47 6.03 6.19
N ALA A 127 4.09 6.52 7.37
CA ALA A 127 4.45 7.86 7.83
C ALA A 127 5.97 8.00 8.05
N LEU A 128 6.61 7.01 8.68
CA LEU A 128 8.06 6.98 8.88
C LEU A 128 8.81 6.92 7.56
N GLN A 129 8.31 6.17 6.58
CA GLN A 129 8.90 6.14 5.24
C GLN A 129 8.90 7.54 4.63
N GLU A 130 7.79 8.27 4.70
CA GLU A 130 7.71 9.63 4.14
C GLU A 130 8.62 10.62 4.87
N LEU A 131 8.70 10.56 6.19
CA LEU A 131 9.62 11.39 6.96
C LEU A 131 11.08 11.10 6.60
N THR A 132 11.44 9.82 6.49
CA THR A 132 12.79 9.39 6.14
C THR A 132 13.15 9.79 4.71
N ARG A 133 12.21 9.64 3.76
CA ARG A 133 12.36 10.09 2.38
C ARG A 133 12.61 11.59 2.28
N LEU A 134 11.90 12.38 3.09
CA LEU A 134 12.09 13.84 3.17
C LEU A 134 13.46 14.18 3.79
N ALA A 135 13.87 13.48 4.85
CA ALA A 135 15.18 13.65 5.47
C ALA A 135 16.32 13.35 4.47
N ALA A 136 16.27 12.20 3.81
CA ALA A 136 17.25 11.81 2.80
C ALA A 136 17.28 12.79 1.61
N THR A 137 16.12 13.29 1.17
CA THR A 137 16.04 14.32 0.13
C THR A 137 16.67 15.64 0.57
N ALA A 138 16.47 16.04 1.83
CA ALA A 138 17.04 17.27 2.38
C ALA A 138 18.57 17.21 2.48
N GLU A 139 19.12 16.03 2.76
CA GLU A 139 20.55 15.81 2.90
C GLU A 139 21.27 15.61 1.56
N THR A 140 20.72 14.78 0.67
CA THR A 140 21.33 14.46 -0.64
C THR A 140 21.00 15.47 -1.73
N GLY A 141 19.93 16.26 -1.56
CA GLY A 141 19.40 17.17 -2.58
C GLY A 141 18.73 16.47 -3.77
N GLN A 142 18.57 15.15 -3.71
CA GLN A 142 18.01 14.32 -4.77
C GLN A 142 16.67 13.76 -4.36
N ARG A 143 15.78 13.53 -5.33
CA ARG A 143 14.49 12.92 -5.04
C ARG A 143 14.71 11.48 -4.64
N SER A 144 14.44 11.20 -3.36
CA SER A 144 14.52 9.86 -2.80
C SER A 144 13.38 8.96 -3.30
N ARG A 145 13.73 7.72 -3.66
CA ARG A 145 12.82 6.61 -3.99
C ARG A 145 12.89 5.49 -2.94
N LEU A 146 13.36 5.86 -1.74
CA LEU A 146 13.57 4.98 -0.59
C LEU A 146 12.33 4.12 -0.31
N MET A 147 12.59 2.84 0.01
CA MET A 147 11.61 1.96 0.61
C MET A 147 12.05 1.60 2.03
N LEU A 148 11.11 1.72 2.97
CA LEU A 148 11.31 1.31 4.37
C LEU A 148 10.49 0.05 4.63
N ASP A 149 11.13 -0.94 5.26
CA ASP A 149 10.47 -2.10 5.84
C ASP A 149 10.87 -2.26 7.31
N VAL A 150 9.94 -2.79 8.10
CA VAL A 150 10.14 -3.03 9.54
C VAL A 150 9.73 -4.46 9.80
N ALA A 151 10.67 -5.27 10.31
CA ALA A 151 10.45 -6.65 10.72
C ALA A 151 9.71 -7.53 9.68
N GLY A 152 9.94 -7.30 8.37
CA GLY A 152 9.29 -8.08 7.31
C GLY A 152 7.79 -7.79 7.15
N TYR A 153 7.27 -6.71 7.73
CA TYR A 153 5.84 -6.41 7.77
C TYR A 153 5.22 -6.40 6.38
N ARG A 154 5.87 -5.76 5.38
CA ARG A 154 5.28 -5.64 4.03
C ARG A 154 5.09 -7.01 3.36
N ALA A 155 6.00 -7.95 3.61
CA ALA A 155 5.90 -9.31 3.07
C ALA A 155 4.79 -10.10 3.77
N ARG A 156 4.77 -10.07 5.11
CA ARG A 156 3.75 -10.73 5.92
C ARG A 156 2.34 -10.21 5.61
N ARG A 157 2.17 -8.89 5.57
CA ARG A 157 0.90 -8.24 5.24
C ARG A 157 0.38 -8.61 3.85
N ARG A 158 1.27 -8.71 2.85
CA ARG A 158 0.89 -9.17 1.52
C ARG A 158 0.38 -10.61 1.54
N ALA A 159 1.05 -11.50 2.29
CA ALA A 159 0.63 -12.90 2.42
C ALA A 159 -0.74 -13.01 3.10
N GLU A 160 -0.95 -12.30 4.22
CA GLU A 160 -2.23 -12.25 4.94
C GLU A 160 -3.38 -11.76 4.04
N LEU A 161 -3.17 -10.68 3.29
CA LEU A 161 -4.20 -10.14 2.39
C LEU A 161 -4.51 -11.07 1.22
N ALA A 162 -3.49 -11.78 0.70
CA ALA A 162 -3.70 -12.76 -0.36
C ALA A 162 -4.52 -13.95 0.16
N GLU A 163 -4.17 -14.50 1.32
CA GLU A 163 -4.92 -15.59 1.96
C GLU A 163 -6.35 -15.16 2.32
N PHE A 164 -6.52 -13.94 2.84
CA PHE A 164 -7.83 -13.36 3.10
C PHE A 164 -8.67 -13.22 1.82
N GLY A 165 -8.06 -12.75 0.72
CA GLY A 165 -8.73 -12.64 -0.58
C GLY A 165 -9.19 -13.99 -1.12
N THR A 166 -8.30 -14.99 -1.12
CA THR A 166 -8.61 -16.35 -1.60
C THR A 166 -9.67 -17.04 -0.73
N SER A 167 -9.53 -16.99 0.59
CA SER A 167 -10.52 -17.61 1.50
C SER A 167 -11.90 -16.95 1.40
N THR A 168 -11.94 -15.64 1.17
CA THR A 168 -13.21 -14.92 0.96
C THR A 168 -13.83 -15.26 -0.40
N ALA A 169 -13.02 -15.34 -1.45
CA ALA A 169 -13.44 -15.78 -2.78
C ALA A 169 -14.07 -17.18 -2.74
N GLU A 170 -13.46 -18.14 -2.03
CA GLU A 170 -14.02 -19.48 -1.89
C GLU A 170 -15.35 -19.50 -1.15
N GLN A 171 -15.52 -18.67 -0.12
CA GLN A 171 -16.78 -18.53 0.60
C GLN A 171 -17.88 -17.98 -0.30
N VAL A 172 -17.59 -16.91 -1.06
CA VAL A 172 -18.53 -16.32 -2.03
C VAL A 172 -18.89 -17.31 -3.14
N ARG A 173 -17.93 -18.11 -3.62
CA ARG A 173 -18.19 -19.16 -4.62
C ARG A 173 -19.15 -20.23 -4.09
N GLN A 174 -19.04 -20.59 -2.81
CA GLN A 174 -19.89 -21.61 -2.19
C GLN A 174 -21.28 -21.07 -1.81
N SER A 175 -21.36 -19.84 -1.32
CA SER A 175 -22.62 -19.24 -0.88
C SER A 175 -23.42 -18.65 -2.04
N GLY A 176 -22.75 -18.17 -3.09
CA GLY A 176 -23.33 -17.35 -4.15
C GLY A 176 -23.68 -15.92 -3.71
N GLU A 177 -23.41 -15.57 -2.45
CA GLU A 177 -23.73 -14.25 -1.89
C GLU A 177 -22.52 -13.31 -2.03
N GLN A 178 -22.76 -12.12 -2.57
CA GLN A 178 -21.71 -11.11 -2.71
C GLN A 178 -21.24 -10.59 -1.35
N GLN A 179 -19.93 -10.45 -1.18
CA GLN A 179 -19.32 -9.94 0.04
C GLN A 179 -18.61 -8.60 -0.20
N ARG A 180 -18.89 -7.63 0.67
CA ARG A 180 -18.23 -6.33 0.70
C ARG A 180 -17.18 -6.34 1.79
N LEU A 181 -15.93 -6.08 1.43
CA LEU A 181 -14.83 -6.05 2.38
C LEU A 181 -14.75 -4.69 3.10
N GLU A 182 -13.88 -4.62 4.09
CA GLU A 182 -13.52 -3.36 4.72
C GLU A 182 -12.79 -2.43 3.73
N PRO A 183 -12.95 -1.11 3.85
CA PRO A 183 -12.15 -0.16 3.11
C PRO A 183 -10.66 -0.37 3.38
N MET A 184 -9.87 -0.38 2.31
CA MET A 184 -8.43 -0.66 2.35
C MET A 184 -7.75 0.19 1.26
N ASN A 185 -6.45 0.45 1.41
CA ASN A 185 -5.74 1.35 0.51
C ASN A 185 -5.61 0.75 -0.91
N PRO A 186 -5.26 1.55 -1.95
CA PRO A 186 -5.17 1.05 -3.32
C PRO A 186 -4.25 -0.18 -3.51
N PHE A 187 -3.16 -0.25 -2.76
CA PHE A 187 -2.20 -1.35 -2.82
C PHE A 187 -2.78 -2.64 -2.23
N GLU A 188 -3.42 -2.55 -1.06
CA GLU A 188 -4.12 -3.67 -0.44
C GLU A 188 -5.25 -4.18 -1.33
N ARG A 189 -6.05 -3.28 -1.92
CA ARG A 189 -7.12 -3.66 -2.87
C ARG A 189 -6.57 -4.45 -4.05
N LYS A 190 -5.41 -4.06 -4.58
CA LYS A 190 -4.77 -4.77 -5.69
C LYS A 190 -4.38 -6.19 -5.29
N ILE A 191 -3.76 -6.37 -4.12
CA ILE A 191 -3.38 -7.70 -3.63
C ILE A 191 -4.61 -8.61 -3.50
N VAL A 192 -5.68 -8.09 -2.92
CA VAL A 192 -6.94 -8.85 -2.77
C VAL A 192 -7.55 -9.14 -4.13
N HIS A 193 -7.57 -8.19 -5.06
CA HIS A 193 -8.07 -8.40 -6.41
C HIS A 193 -7.30 -9.50 -7.15
N ASP A 194 -5.97 -9.45 -7.10
CA ASP A 194 -5.08 -10.44 -7.71
C ASP A 194 -5.31 -11.84 -7.09
N ALA A 195 -5.53 -11.91 -5.77
CA ALA A 195 -5.82 -13.15 -5.07
C ALA A 195 -7.21 -13.73 -5.40
N VAL A 196 -8.22 -12.88 -5.58
CA VAL A 196 -9.56 -13.29 -6.02
C VAL A 196 -9.55 -13.76 -7.47
N ALA A 197 -8.81 -13.08 -8.35
CA ALA A 197 -8.69 -13.44 -9.76
C ALA A 197 -8.06 -14.83 -10.00
N ALA A 198 -7.36 -15.37 -9.00
CA ALA A 198 -6.84 -16.74 -9.03
C ALA A 198 -7.89 -17.83 -8.75
N VAL A 199 -9.11 -17.46 -8.32
CA VAL A 199 -10.20 -18.38 -8.01
C VAL A 199 -11.23 -18.34 -9.13
N ASP A 200 -11.46 -19.49 -9.78
CA ASP A 200 -12.46 -19.59 -10.84
C ASP A 200 -13.89 -19.44 -10.31
N GLY A 201 -14.76 -18.80 -11.10
CA GLY A 201 -16.19 -18.64 -10.82
C GLY A 201 -16.53 -17.49 -9.88
N VAL A 202 -15.58 -16.60 -9.61
CA VAL A 202 -15.81 -15.36 -8.87
C VAL A 202 -15.09 -14.20 -9.55
N SER A 203 -15.66 -13.01 -9.39
CA SER A 203 -15.07 -11.75 -9.84
C SER A 203 -15.05 -10.74 -8.72
N SER A 204 -14.17 -9.75 -8.83
CA SER A 204 -14.12 -8.65 -7.88
C SER A 204 -14.02 -7.30 -8.57
N TRP A 205 -14.56 -6.28 -7.92
CA TRP A 205 -14.50 -4.89 -8.37
C TRP A 205 -14.37 -3.97 -7.15
N SER A 206 -13.84 -2.77 -7.36
CA SER A 206 -13.78 -1.77 -6.30
C SER A 206 -15.02 -0.89 -6.31
N GLU A 207 -15.64 -0.68 -5.15
CA GLU A 207 -16.82 0.18 -4.96
C GLU A 207 -16.53 1.28 -3.93
N GLY A 208 -17.08 2.48 -4.15
CA GLY A 208 -16.91 3.65 -3.29
C GLY A 208 -15.79 4.61 -3.70
N GLU A 209 -15.68 5.72 -2.97
CA GLU A 209 -14.66 6.76 -3.14
C GLU A 209 -13.65 6.73 -2.00
N GLU A 210 -12.41 7.14 -2.27
CA GLU A 210 -11.36 7.23 -1.26
C GLU A 210 -11.78 8.22 -0.14
N PRO A 211 -11.61 7.90 1.16
CA PRO A 211 -10.93 6.75 1.76
C PRO A 211 -11.82 5.52 2.04
N ARG A 212 -13.10 5.56 1.65
CA ARG A 212 -14.09 4.49 1.94
C ARG A 212 -14.19 3.46 0.82
N ARG A 213 -13.23 3.47 -0.11
CA ARG A 213 -13.21 2.59 -1.27
C ARG A 213 -12.79 1.18 -0.84
N ARG A 214 -13.57 0.18 -1.25
CA ARG A 214 -13.45 -1.22 -0.81
C ARG A 214 -13.51 -2.17 -2.00
N VAL A 215 -13.04 -3.40 -1.81
CA VAL A 215 -13.25 -4.49 -2.77
C VAL A 215 -14.58 -5.18 -2.47
N VAL A 216 -15.33 -5.49 -3.53
CA VAL A 216 -16.53 -6.31 -3.50
C VAL A 216 -16.24 -7.55 -4.33
N ILE A 217 -16.60 -8.71 -3.79
CA ILE A 217 -16.41 -10.02 -4.42
C ILE A 217 -17.80 -10.59 -4.70
N GLY A 218 -18.01 -11.10 -5.92
CA GLY A 218 -19.25 -11.74 -6.32
C GLY A 218 -19.01 -13.04 -7.08
N ALA A 219 -19.92 -13.98 -6.94
CA ALA A 219 -19.92 -15.18 -7.78
C ALA A 219 -20.27 -14.77 -9.21
N ASP A 220 -19.54 -15.34 -10.16
CA ASP A 220 -19.91 -15.21 -11.56
C ASP A 220 -21.24 -15.93 -11.76
N ALA A 221 -22.09 -15.40 -12.63
CA ALA A 221 -23.35 -16.05 -12.95
C ALA A 221 -23.03 -17.47 -13.43
N ALA A 222 -23.40 -18.48 -12.63
CA ALA A 222 -23.30 -19.87 -13.01
C ALA A 222 -23.98 -20.03 -14.37
N ASP A 223 -23.26 -20.53 -15.36
CA ASP A 223 -23.85 -20.84 -16.66
C ASP A 223 -24.95 -21.88 -16.40
N PRO A 224 -26.24 -21.56 -16.59
CA PRO A 224 -27.35 -22.42 -16.18
C PRO A 224 -27.48 -23.70 -17.04
N ALA A 225 -26.46 -24.06 -17.82
CA ALA A 225 -26.49 -25.09 -18.84
C ALA A 225 -26.00 -26.47 -18.41
N GLU A 226 -25.28 -26.64 -17.29
CA GLU A 226 -24.73 -27.96 -16.92
C GLU A 226 -25.68 -28.83 -16.08
N ASP A 227 -26.64 -28.24 -15.35
CA ASP A 227 -27.60 -29.00 -14.53
C ASP A 227 -28.78 -29.59 -15.33
N ALA A 228 -28.95 -29.18 -16.59
CA ALA A 228 -30.05 -29.66 -17.44
C ALA A 228 -29.72 -30.97 -18.19
N ALA A 229 -28.47 -31.45 -18.15
CA ALA A 229 -28.03 -32.63 -18.90
C ALA A 229 -28.23 -33.97 -18.15
N ASP A 230 -28.40 -33.95 -16.81
CA ASP A 230 -28.54 -35.18 -16.01
C ASP A 230 -29.99 -35.61 -15.74
N ALA A 231 -30.98 -34.71 -15.93
CA ALA A 231 -32.39 -35.03 -15.69
C ALA A 231 -33.09 -35.79 -16.85
N GLY A 232 -32.37 -36.20 -17.89
CA GLY A 232 -32.92 -36.74 -19.14
C GLY A 232 -32.76 -38.24 -19.39
N GLN A 233 -32.10 -39.00 -18.50
CA GLN A 233 -31.89 -40.45 -18.69
C GLN A 233 -32.21 -41.21 -17.39
N GLY A 234 -33.48 -41.62 -17.25
CA GLY A 234 -33.95 -42.52 -16.20
C GLY A 234 -35.37 -42.96 -16.41
#